data_AF-A0A5B0QB49-F1
#
_entry.id   AF-A0A5B0QB49-F1
#
_cell.length_a   1.000
_cell.length_b   1.000
_cell.length_c   1.000
_cell.angle_alpha   90.00
_cell.angle_beta   90.00
_cell.angle_gamma   90.00
#
_symmetry.space_group_name_H-M   'P 1'
#
loop_
_entity.id
_entity.type
_entity.pdbx_description
1 polymer ?
#
loop_
_entity_poly.entity_id
_entity_poly.type
_entity_poly.pdbx_seq_one_letter_code
_entity_poly.pdbx_strand_id
1 'polypeptide(L)'
;MGYNDNMIADSNVYPMEMITPVPKEEKESPPHYLQDQFSGYHFTQVHQLHINSKDVCKKGYFVVIFPRNKSPKFIGRVESIWKGQSQNRKTLYVKITRFQVKSVDQFYNMTALVNEKKFEFYLASEVAGCLNVQHDCHLGKCMPDKNNKRKFGPEEAAPSKEAVKHQDDNSYIINSASLHSIPLRQQFSNMTRPPITPKAWTKCVQDGLKNWFEPSKGKAKAPKASQVASTSQMMLD
;
A
#
# COMPACT_ATOMS: atom_id res chain seq x y z
N MET A 1 19.25 -12.73 -12.40
CA MET A 1 19.88 -13.55 -11.36
C MET A 1 18.81 -13.92 -10.36
N GLY A 2 18.48 -15.21 -10.22
CA GLY A 2 17.39 -15.68 -9.36
C GLY A 2 17.87 -15.89 -7.94
N TYR A 3 17.30 -15.14 -7.00
CA TYR A 3 17.50 -15.36 -5.57
C TYR A 3 16.77 -16.64 -5.15
N ASN A 4 17.48 -17.59 -4.53
CA ASN A 4 16.92 -18.87 -4.11
C ASN A 4 16.61 -18.82 -2.60
N ASP A 5 15.36 -18.54 -2.27
CA ASP A 5 14.86 -18.34 -0.90
C ASP A 5 15.07 -19.55 0.02
N ASN A 6 15.19 -20.75 -0.55
CA ASN A 6 15.29 -21.99 0.22
C ASN A 6 16.63 -22.19 0.92
N MET A 7 17.62 -21.31 0.71
CA MET A 7 18.96 -21.44 1.33
C MET A 7 19.12 -20.68 2.65
N ILE A 8 18.12 -19.91 3.07
CA ILE A 8 18.13 -19.22 4.37
C ILE A 8 17.15 -19.94 5.30
N ALA A 9 17.67 -20.76 6.19
CA ALA A 9 16.89 -21.31 7.30
C ALA A 9 16.64 -20.17 8.29
N ASP A 10 15.47 -19.55 8.22
CA ASP A 10 15.06 -18.50 9.14
C ASP A 10 14.66 -19.15 10.49
N SER A 11 15.49 -18.96 11.52
CA SER A 11 15.26 -19.52 12.85
C SER A 11 14.19 -18.77 13.65
N ASN A 12 13.65 -17.68 13.10
CA ASN A 12 12.70 -16.81 13.79
C ASN A 12 11.27 -17.35 13.69
N VAL A 13 10.53 -17.21 14.80
CA VAL A 13 9.09 -17.48 14.83
C VAL A 13 8.33 -16.20 14.49
N TYR A 14 7.55 -16.23 13.42
CA TYR A 14 6.70 -15.13 12.99
C TYR A 14 5.22 -15.40 13.30
N PRO A 15 4.41 -14.36 13.53
CA PRO A 15 4.77 -12.94 13.57
C PRO A 15 5.50 -12.54 14.86
N MET A 16 6.45 -11.62 14.75
CA MET A 16 7.28 -11.14 15.85
C MET A 16 7.09 -9.64 16.08
N GLU A 17 6.91 -9.24 17.34
CA GLU A 17 6.78 -7.83 17.74
C GLU A 17 8.11 -7.08 17.57
N MET A 18 8.06 -5.90 16.95
CA MET A 18 9.19 -4.97 16.93
C MET A 18 9.16 -4.09 18.18
N ILE A 19 10.31 -3.94 18.84
CA ILE A 19 10.47 -3.12 20.04
C ILE A 19 10.54 -1.64 19.63
N THR A 20 9.40 -1.09 19.21
CA THR A 20 9.23 0.31 18.83
C THR A 20 7.99 0.89 19.52
N PRO A 21 8.08 2.09 20.11
CA PRO A 21 6.95 2.68 20.80
C PRO A 21 5.86 3.11 19.82
N VAL A 22 4.60 2.93 20.23
CA VAL A 22 3.45 3.46 19.47
C VAL A 22 3.46 5.00 19.56
N PRO A 23 3.44 5.72 18.43
CA PRO A 23 3.33 7.18 18.41
C PRO A 23 2.12 7.66 19.20
N LYS A 24 2.23 8.83 19.87
CA LYS A 24 1.16 9.33 20.75
C LYS A 24 -0.16 9.54 20.00
N GLU A 25 -0.07 9.94 18.75
CA GLU A 25 -1.20 10.23 17.85
C GLU A 25 -1.91 8.95 17.39
N GLU A 26 -1.25 7.78 17.50
CA GLU A 26 -1.79 6.48 17.12
C GLU A 26 -2.24 5.64 18.32
N LYS A 27 -2.01 6.12 19.55
CA LYS A 27 -2.41 5.40 20.76
C LYS A 27 -3.92 5.33 20.87
N GLU A 28 -4.41 4.13 21.07
CA GLU A 28 -5.83 3.80 21.21
C GLU A 28 -6.04 3.05 22.53
N SER A 29 -7.27 3.05 23.06
CA SER A 29 -7.65 2.13 24.14
C SER A 29 -7.92 0.73 23.56
N PRO A 30 -7.72 -0.36 24.35
CA PRO A 30 -7.99 -1.70 23.84
C PRO A 30 -9.45 -1.84 23.40
N PRO A 31 -9.73 -2.35 22.18
CA PRO A 31 -11.08 -2.46 21.67
C PRO A 31 -11.98 -3.32 22.56
N HIS A 32 -13.23 -2.87 22.79
CA HIS A 32 -14.19 -3.58 23.63
C HIS A 32 -14.37 -5.05 23.19
N TYR A 33 -14.43 -5.31 21.88
CA TYR A 33 -14.50 -6.68 21.34
C TYR A 33 -13.43 -7.63 21.92
N LEU A 34 -12.18 -7.17 22.04
CA LEU A 34 -11.10 -7.98 22.59
C LEU A 34 -11.25 -8.17 24.11
N GLN A 35 -11.70 -7.14 24.81
CA GLN A 35 -11.93 -7.20 26.26
C GLN A 35 -13.09 -8.15 26.60
N ASP A 36 -14.18 -8.07 25.83
CA ASP A 36 -15.40 -8.86 26.03
C ASP A 36 -15.16 -10.34 25.71
N GLN A 37 -14.45 -10.62 24.61
CA GLN A 37 -14.19 -11.99 24.16
C GLN A 37 -13.14 -12.71 25.01
N PHE A 38 -12.18 -11.98 25.57
CA PHE A 38 -11.04 -12.55 26.30
C PHE A 38 -10.96 -11.98 27.72
N SER A 39 -11.95 -12.31 28.54
CA SER A 39 -11.97 -11.91 29.96
C SER A 39 -10.70 -12.40 30.67
N GLY A 40 -10.06 -11.50 31.43
CA GLY A 40 -8.80 -11.78 32.13
C GLY A 40 -7.53 -11.64 31.28
N TYR A 41 -7.62 -11.20 30.02
CA TYR A 41 -6.45 -10.81 29.25
C TYR A 41 -6.12 -9.33 29.48
N HIS A 42 -4.82 -9.04 29.61
CA HIS A 42 -4.30 -7.67 29.53
C HIS A 42 -3.88 -7.38 28.09
N PHE A 43 -4.40 -6.28 27.53
CA PHE A 43 -4.13 -5.88 26.15
C PHE A 43 -3.22 -4.65 26.10
N THR A 44 -2.15 -4.76 25.32
CA THR A 44 -1.23 -3.66 25.01
C THR A 44 -1.16 -3.44 23.52
N GLN A 45 -1.13 -2.17 23.09
CA GLN A 45 -1.01 -1.84 21.67
C GLN A 45 0.45 -2.02 21.21
N VAL A 46 0.62 -2.59 20.02
CA VAL A 46 1.91 -2.82 19.37
C VAL A 46 2.03 -1.92 18.15
N HIS A 47 3.21 -1.34 17.92
CA HIS A 47 3.40 -0.43 16.79
C HIS A 47 3.59 -1.18 15.46
N GLN A 48 4.49 -2.17 15.43
CA GLN A 48 4.86 -2.89 14.21
C GLN A 48 5.17 -4.36 14.50
N LEU A 49 4.94 -5.21 13.51
CA LEU A 49 5.28 -6.63 13.53
C LEU A 49 6.16 -6.98 12.32
N HIS A 50 7.13 -7.86 12.52
CA HIS A 50 7.59 -8.71 11.43
C HIS A 50 6.57 -9.82 11.20
N ILE A 51 6.04 -9.93 9.99
CA ILE A 51 5.14 -11.03 9.61
C ILE A 51 5.90 -12.17 8.93
N ASN A 52 7.10 -11.89 8.42
CA ASN A 52 8.12 -12.83 7.95
C ASN A 52 9.49 -12.11 7.97
N SER A 53 10.55 -12.72 7.42
CA SER A 53 11.90 -12.13 7.36
C SER A 53 11.99 -10.82 6.60
N LYS A 54 11.07 -10.57 5.66
CA LYS A 54 11.16 -9.49 4.67
C LYS A 54 10.12 -8.40 4.91
N ASP A 55 8.99 -8.77 5.50
CA ASP A 55 7.83 -7.91 5.59
C ASP A 55 7.62 -7.40 7.01
N VAL A 56 7.47 -6.08 7.09
CA VAL A 56 6.96 -5.39 8.27
C VAL A 56 5.51 -4.99 8.05
N CYS A 57 4.71 -5.14 9.10
CA CYS A 57 3.29 -4.82 9.14
C CYS A 57 3.03 -3.79 10.26
N LYS A 58 2.39 -2.67 9.93
CA LYS A 58 2.02 -1.61 10.89
C LYS A 58 0.72 -0.92 10.48
N LYS A 59 0.21 -0.01 11.31
CA LYS A 59 -0.97 0.81 10.99
C LYS A 59 -0.87 1.44 9.59
N GLY A 60 -1.96 1.38 8.84
CA GLY A 60 -2.08 1.86 7.46
C GLY A 60 -1.59 0.88 6.38
N TYR A 61 -0.92 -0.22 6.73
CA TYR A 61 -0.43 -1.18 5.74
C TYR A 61 -1.56 -2.05 5.22
N PHE A 62 -1.54 -2.30 3.90
CA PHE A 62 -2.44 -3.25 3.27
C PHE A 62 -1.83 -4.64 3.34
N VAL A 63 -2.65 -5.59 3.77
CA VAL A 63 -2.27 -6.98 4.02
C VAL A 63 -3.27 -7.94 3.42
N VAL A 64 -2.82 -9.15 3.12
CA VAL A 64 -3.70 -10.26 2.78
C VAL A 64 -3.94 -11.09 4.03
N ILE A 65 -5.22 -11.34 4.34
CA ILE A 65 -5.63 -12.20 5.45
C ILE A 65 -6.05 -13.56 4.89
N PHE A 66 -5.47 -14.62 5.44
CA PHE A 66 -5.88 -16.02 5.24
C PHE A 66 -6.50 -16.53 6.55
N PRO A 67 -7.82 -16.34 6.76
CA PRO A 67 -8.43 -16.76 8.01
C PRO A 67 -8.40 -18.29 8.13
N ARG A 68 -8.04 -18.82 9.31
CA ARG A 68 -7.92 -20.27 9.54
C ARG A 68 -9.23 -21.02 9.28
N ASN A 69 -10.34 -20.41 9.67
CA ASN A 69 -11.67 -21.03 9.65
C ASN A 69 -12.68 -20.27 8.76
N LYS A 70 -12.24 -19.25 8.01
CA LYS A 70 -13.11 -18.48 7.11
C LYS A 70 -12.50 -18.45 5.71
N SER A 71 -13.14 -19.13 4.77
CA SER A 71 -12.99 -18.79 3.35
C SER A 71 -14.00 -17.68 3.04
N PRO A 72 -13.66 -16.60 2.32
CA PRO A 72 -12.49 -16.41 1.44
C PRO A 72 -11.37 -15.53 2.02
N LYS A 73 -10.16 -15.73 1.47
CA LYS A 73 -9.02 -14.81 1.60
C LYS A 73 -9.40 -13.42 1.13
N PHE A 74 -8.85 -12.38 1.74
CA PHE A 74 -9.20 -11.01 1.38
C PHE A 74 -8.07 -10.03 1.66
N ILE A 75 -8.21 -8.83 1.09
CA ILE A 75 -7.32 -7.70 1.34
C ILE A 75 -7.92 -6.85 2.45
N GLY A 76 -7.09 -6.50 3.42
CA GLY A 76 -7.45 -5.58 4.48
C GLY A 76 -6.38 -4.54 4.72
N ARG A 77 -6.73 -3.48 5.45
CA ARG A 77 -5.78 -2.49 5.96
C ARG A 77 -5.68 -2.60 7.47
N VAL A 78 -4.47 -2.58 7.99
CA VAL A 78 -4.19 -2.62 9.43
C VAL A 78 -4.57 -1.28 10.06
N GLU A 79 -5.48 -1.31 11.03
CA GLU A 79 -5.89 -0.13 11.79
C GLU A 79 -5.14 -0.01 13.12
N SER A 80 -4.95 -1.14 13.81
CA SER A 80 -4.13 -1.22 15.02
C SER A 80 -3.72 -2.67 15.30
N ILE A 81 -2.66 -2.85 16.09
CA ILE A 81 -2.09 -4.16 16.44
C ILE A 81 -2.11 -4.27 17.97
N TRP A 82 -2.50 -5.43 18.47
CA TRP A 82 -2.74 -5.67 19.88
C TRP A 82 -2.07 -6.95 20.35
N LYS A 83 -1.40 -6.88 21.49
CA LYS A 83 -0.85 -8.03 22.21
C LYS A 83 -1.74 -8.30 23.42
N GLY A 84 -2.45 -9.42 23.37
CA GLY A 84 -3.18 -9.97 24.51
C GLY A 84 -2.28 -10.89 25.33
N GLN A 85 -2.26 -10.70 26.64
CA GLN A 85 -1.46 -11.49 27.57
C GLN A 85 -2.34 -12.02 28.70
N SER A 86 -2.24 -13.32 28.97
CA SER A 86 -2.85 -13.95 30.14
C SER A 86 -1.96 -15.07 30.64
N GLN A 87 -1.54 -14.99 31.91
CA GLN A 87 -0.61 -15.91 32.56
C GLN A 87 0.64 -16.19 31.68
N ASN A 88 0.64 -17.32 30.96
CA ASN A 88 1.75 -17.78 30.11
C ASN A 88 1.46 -17.73 28.61
N ARG A 89 0.31 -17.16 28.19
CA ARG A 89 -0.07 -17.03 26.79
C ARG A 89 0.08 -15.59 26.33
N LYS A 90 0.76 -15.42 25.20
CA LYS A 90 0.86 -14.17 24.46
C LYS A 90 0.28 -14.40 23.07
N THR A 91 -0.68 -13.59 22.69
CA THR A 91 -1.33 -13.68 21.37
C THR A 91 -1.36 -12.32 20.73
N LEU A 92 -0.95 -12.25 19.47
CA LEU A 92 -0.97 -11.03 18.67
C LEU A 92 -2.22 -11.01 17.79
N TYR A 93 -2.92 -9.88 17.83
CA TYR A 93 -4.14 -9.61 17.08
C TYR A 93 -3.94 -8.39 16.21
N VAL A 94 -4.59 -8.38 15.05
CA VAL A 94 -4.64 -7.24 14.14
C VAL A 94 -6.09 -6.81 13.95
N LYS A 95 -6.35 -5.51 14.15
CA LYS A 95 -7.61 -4.88 13.76
C LYS A 95 -7.50 -4.50 12.28
N ILE A 96 -8.40 -5.01 11.47
CA ILE A 96 -8.36 -4.88 10.01
C ILE A 96 -9.62 -4.20 9.51
N THR A 97 -9.48 -3.24 8.61
CA THR A 97 -10.56 -2.77 7.74
C THR A 97 -10.58 -3.60 6.46
N ARG A 98 -11.73 -4.15 6.09
CA ARG A 98 -11.86 -5.02 4.90
C ARG A 98 -12.01 -4.21 3.61
N PHE A 99 -11.40 -4.71 2.53
CA PHE A 99 -11.51 -4.17 1.18
C PHE A 99 -12.09 -5.19 0.22
N GLN A 100 -13.01 -4.72 -0.63
CA GLN A 100 -13.56 -5.50 -1.72
C GLN A 100 -12.71 -5.29 -2.98
N VAL A 101 -12.30 -6.40 -3.61
CA VAL A 101 -11.63 -6.38 -4.92
C VAL A 101 -12.66 -6.12 -6.01
N LYS A 102 -12.38 -5.17 -6.89
CA LYS A 102 -13.22 -4.78 -8.03
C LYS A 102 -12.53 -5.14 -9.36
N SER A 103 -13.08 -4.62 -10.45
CA SER A 103 -12.47 -4.74 -11.79
C SER A 103 -11.18 -3.92 -11.89
N VAL A 104 -10.52 -4.06 -13.03
CA VAL A 104 -9.39 -3.19 -13.40
C VAL A 104 -9.92 -1.78 -13.60
N ASP A 105 -9.32 -0.82 -12.91
CA ASP A 105 -9.55 0.61 -13.09
C ASP A 105 -9.07 1.06 -14.47
N GLN A 106 -9.87 1.90 -15.13
CA GLN A 106 -9.62 2.30 -16.52
C GLN A 106 -8.51 3.33 -16.67
N PHE A 107 -8.30 4.19 -15.66
CA PHE A 107 -7.29 5.23 -15.67
C PHE A 107 -5.90 4.65 -15.39
N TYR A 108 -5.78 3.83 -14.35
CA TYR A 108 -4.51 3.24 -13.92
C TYR A 108 -4.19 1.91 -14.60
N ASN A 109 -5.19 1.24 -15.21
CA ASN A 109 -5.07 -0.12 -15.72
C ASN A 109 -4.56 -1.10 -14.64
N MET A 110 -5.04 -0.93 -13.41
CA MET A 110 -4.71 -1.74 -12.23
C MET A 110 -5.97 -2.13 -11.48
N THR A 111 -5.94 -3.19 -10.68
CA THR A 111 -7.11 -3.67 -9.93
C THR A 111 -7.57 -2.66 -8.90
N ALA A 112 -8.84 -2.27 -8.96
CA ALA A 112 -9.43 -1.38 -7.97
C ALA A 112 -9.83 -2.15 -6.70
N LEU A 113 -9.76 -1.44 -5.58
CA LEU A 113 -10.19 -1.87 -4.24
C LEU A 113 -11.13 -0.81 -3.68
N VAL A 114 -12.20 -1.26 -3.01
CA VAL A 114 -13.15 -0.37 -2.33
C VAL A 114 -13.21 -0.74 -0.86
N ASN A 115 -13.09 0.27 0.01
CA ASN A 115 -13.19 0.13 1.44
C ASN A 115 -14.62 -0.29 1.84
N GLU A 116 -14.77 -1.42 2.53
CA GLU A 116 -16.08 -1.89 3.00
C GLU A 116 -16.53 -1.19 4.30
N LYS A 117 -15.66 -0.40 4.93
CA LYS A 117 -15.89 0.27 6.22
C LYS A 117 -16.27 -0.67 7.35
N LYS A 118 -15.87 -1.94 7.23
CA LYS A 118 -16.06 -3.00 8.22
C LYS A 118 -14.75 -3.31 8.91
N PHE A 119 -14.78 -3.26 10.24
CA PHE A 119 -13.65 -3.63 11.08
C PHE A 119 -13.82 -5.04 11.62
N GLU A 120 -12.74 -5.80 11.58
CA GLU A 120 -12.69 -7.17 12.08
C GLU A 120 -11.35 -7.42 12.78
N PHE A 121 -11.32 -8.44 13.65
CA PHE A 121 -10.11 -8.84 14.36
C PHE A 121 -9.66 -10.23 13.90
N TYR A 122 -8.35 -10.36 13.69
CA TYR A 122 -7.71 -11.59 13.25
C TYR A 122 -6.44 -11.83 14.06
N LEU A 123 -5.98 -13.08 14.11
CA LEU A 123 -4.66 -13.39 14.63
C LEU A 123 -3.61 -12.81 13.69
N ALA A 124 -2.55 -12.24 14.23
CA ALA A 124 -1.45 -11.75 13.40
C ALA A 124 -0.82 -12.88 12.55
N SER A 125 -0.89 -14.14 13.00
CA SER A 125 -0.45 -15.31 12.24
C SER A 125 -1.31 -15.61 11.00
N GLU A 126 -2.47 -14.97 10.85
CA GLU A 126 -3.34 -15.09 9.67
C GLU A 126 -2.99 -14.04 8.60
N VAL A 127 -2.05 -13.12 8.89
CA VAL A 127 -1.51 -12.18 7.92
C VAL A 127 -0.52 -12.92 7.02
N ALA A 128 -0.90 -13.11 5.76
CA ALA A 128 -0.09 -13.86 4.79
C ALA A 128 1.05 -13.03 4.18
N GLY A 129 0.90 -11.71 4.14
CA GLY A 129 1.89 -10.81 3.54
C GLY A 129 1.33 -9.41 3.32
N CYS A 130 2.23 -8.45 3.11
CA CYS A 130 1.87 -7.07 2.79
C CYS A 130 1.70 -6.88 1.27
N LEU A 131 0.76 -6.02 0.88
CA LEU A 131 0.56 -5.59 -0.51
C LEU A 131 0.88 -4.10 -0.66
N ASN A 132 1.45 -3.74 -1.80
CA ASN A 132 1.60 -2.35 -2.20
C ASN A 132 0.28 -1.89 -2.84
N VAL A 133 -0.47 -1.10 -2.09
CA VAL A 133 -1.75 -0.51 -2.48
C VAL A 133 -1.63 1.00 -2.38
N GLN A 134 -2.19 1.70 -3.36
CA GLN A 134 -2.14 3.16 -3.46
C GLN A 134 -3.56 3.71 -3.48
N HIS A 135 -3.78 4.89 -2.92
CA HIS A 135 -5.08 5.56 -3.01
C HIS A 135 -5.37 5.96 -4.46
N ASP A 136 -6.61 5.76 -4.90
CA ASP A 136 -7.09 6.22 -6.19
C ASP A 136 -7.31 7.73 -6.16
N CYS A 137 -6.21 8.45 -6.35
CA CYS A 137 -6.19 9.91 -6.31
C CYS A 137 -6.97 10.55 -7.47
N HIS A 138 -7.12 9.83 -8.60
CA HIS A 138 -7.88 10.29 -9.74
C HIS A 138 -9.38 10.35 -9.42
N LEU A 139 -9.94 9.23 -8.93
CA LEU A 139 -11.34 9.16 -8.51
C LEU A 139 -11.62 10.05 -7.30
N GLY A 140 -10.72 10.04 -6.31
CA GLY A 140 -10.82 10.86 -5.11
C GLY A 140 -10.50 12.35 -5.33
N LYS A 141 -10.17 12.77 -6.56
CA LYS A 141 -9.84 14.16 -6.93
C LYS A 141 -8.86 14.81 -5.95
N CYS A 142 -7.83 14.05 -5.57
CA CYS A 142 -6.89 14.48 -4.54
C CYS A 142 -6.00 15.60 -5.07
N MET A 143 -5.76 16.61 -4.24
CA MET A 143 -5.00 17.79 -4.62
C MET A 143 -3.68 17.84 -3.84
N PRO A 144 -2.60 18.37 -4.45
CA PRO A 144 -1.41 18.74 -3.69
C PRO A 144 -1.74 19.76 -2.58
N ASP A 145 -1.18 19.56 -1.40
CA ASP A 145 -1.24 20.49 -0.27
C ASP A 145 0.17 20.68 0.31
N LYS A 146 0.38 21.73 1.10
CA LYS A 146 1.68 22.02 1.72
C LYS A 146 2.13 20.85 2.59
N ASN A 147 3.35 20.39 2.36
CA ASN A 147 3.94 19.31 3.15
C ASN A 147 4.53 19.84 4.45
N ASN A 148 3.69 19.92 5.49
CA ASN A 148 4.10 20.37 6.83
C ASN A 148 5.08 19.42 7.53
N LYS A 149 5.33 18.22 6.98
CA LYS A 149 6.27 17.23 7.53
C LYS A 149 7.69 17.35 6.95
N ARG A 150 7.92 18.32 6.06
CA ARG A 150 9.24 18.57 5.48
C ARG A 150 10.20 19.10 6.55
N LYS A 151 11.22 18.30 6.89
CA LYS A 151 12.41 18.82 7.58
C LYS A 151 13.24 19.56 6.53
N PHE A 152 13.58 20.83 6.81
CA PHE A 152 14.38 21.64 5.89
C PHE A 152 15.84 21.18 5.92
N GLY A 153 16.38 20.76 4.77
CA GLY A 153 17.79 20.43 4.57
C GLY A 153 18.07 20.09 3.10
N PRO A 154 19.29 20.35 2.58
CA PRO A 154 19.72 19.95 1.24
C PRO A 154 20.13 18.47 1.26
N GLU A 155 19.18 17.57 1.49
CA GLU A 155 19.44 16.13 1.44
C GLU A 155 18.79 15.55 0.19
N GLU A 156 19.53 14.67 -0.49
CA GLU A 156 18.96 13.76 -1.48
C GLU A 156 17.85 12.95 -0.79
N ALA A 157 16.66 12.89 -1.40
CA ALA A 157 15.41 12.38 -0.82
C ALA A 157 14.68 13.28 0.21
N ALA A 158 15.00 14.58 0.29
CA ALA A 158 14.17 15.53 1.03
C ALA A 158 12.70 15.48 0.55
N PRO A 159 11.70 15.40 1.45
CA PRO A 159 10.30 15.35 1.06
C PRO A 159 9.92 16.59 0.23
N SER A 160 9.07 16.37 -0.80
CA SER A 160 8.54 17.44 -1.63
C SER A 160 7.89 18.54 -0.79
N LYS A 161 7.97 19.80 -1.26
CA LYS A 161 7.29 20.96 -0.63
C LYS A 161 5.77 20.77 -0.60
N GLU A 162 5.24 20.01 -1.54
CA GLU A 162 3.82 19.67 -1.66
C GLU A 162 3.67 18.15 -1.60
N ALA A 163 2.66 17.69 -0.86
CA ALA A 163 2.28 16.29 -0.78
C ALA A 163 0.81 16.16 -1.20
N VAL A 164 0.46 15.07 -1.87
CA VAL A 164 -0.95 14.79 -2.20
C VAL A 164 -1.72 14.59 -0.90
N LYS A 165 -2.76 15.39 -0.70
CA LYS A 165 -3.70 15.22 0.40
C LYS A 165 -4.88 14.39 -0.09
N HIS A 166 -5.02 13.18 0.46
CA HIS A 166 -6.15 12.32 0.15
C HIS A 166 -7.43 12.93 0.73
N GLN A 167 -8.46 13.06 -0.12
CA GLN A 167 -9.74 13.67 0.24
C GLN A 167 -10.72 12.67 0.88
N ASP A 168 -10.49 11.39 0.64
CA ASP A 168 -11.31 10.30 1.15
C ASP A 168 -10.45 9.06 1.50
N ASP A 169 -11.14 8.05 2.02
CA ASP A 169 -10.58 6.77 2.44
C ASP A 169 -11.28 5.58 1.74
N ASN A 170 -11.85 5.82 0.55
CA ASN A 170 -12.79 4.89 -0.06
C ASN A 170 -12.16 4.00 -1.14
N SER A 171 -11.38 4.59 -2.04
CA SER A 171 -10.97 3.93 -3.30
C SER A 171 -9.45 3.81 -3.41
N TYR A 172 -9.00 2.63 -3.81
CA TYR A 172 -7.58 2.29 -3.89
C TYR A 172 -7.30 1.41 -5.11
N ILE A 173 -6.04 1.28 -5.48
CA ILE A 173 -5.55 0.41 -6.55
C ILE A 173 -4.41 -0.48 -6.04
N ILE A 174 -4.38 -1.73 -6.47
CA ILE A 174 -3.23 -2.62 -6.22
C ILE A 174 -2.13 -2.23 -7.20
N ASN A 175 -0.94 -1.86 -6.68
CA ASN A 175 0.22 -1.61 -7.52
C ASN A 175 0.68 -2.93 -8.15
N SER A 176 0.24 -3.15 -9.39
CA SER A 176 0.45 -4.39 -10.12
C SER A 176 1.90 -4.57 -10.57
N ALA A 177 2.70 -3.51 -10.56
CA ALA A 177 4.12 -3.52 -10.87
C ALA A 177 5.01 -3.74 -9.63
N SER A 178 4.44 -3.86 -8.42
CA SER A 178 5.22 -4.04 -7.21
C SER A 178 6.06 -5.34 -7.25
N LEU A 179 7.32 -5.23 -6.87
CA LEU A 179 8.26 -6.35 -6.74
C LEU A 179 8.16 -7.06 -5.39
N HIS A 180 7.25 -6.60 -4.52
CA HIS A 180 6.99 -7.16 -3.20
C HIS A 180 5.81 -8.14 -3.25
N SER A 181 5.85 -9.20 -2.43
CA SER A 181 4.78 -10.21 -2.31
C SER A 181 4.22 -10.69 -3.65
N ILE A 182 5.10 -10.98 -4.61
CA ILE A 182 4.73 -11.28 -6.01
C ILE A 182 3.60 -12.32 -6.13
N PRO A 183 3.62 -13.47 -5.40
CA PRO A 183 2.56 -14.47 -5.51
C PRO A 183 1.20 -13.93 -5.04
N LEU A 184 1.17 -13.23 -3.89
CA LEU A 184 -0.06 -12.63 -3.36
C LEU A 184 -0.59 -11.54 -4.29
N ARG A 185 0.30 -10.65 -4.78
CA ARG A 185 -0.09 -9.62 -5.74
C ARG A 185 -0.70 -10.22 -7.00
N GLN A 186 -0.08 -11.26 -7.58
CA GLN A 186 -0.61 -11.94 -8.76
C GLN A 186 -2.00 -12.51 -8.49
N GLN A 187 -2.19 -13.18 -7.35
CA GLN A 187 -3.46 -13.77 -6.95
C GLN A 187 -4.60 -12.74 -6.89
N PHE A 188 -4.34 -11.53 -6.39
CA PHE A 188 -5.37 -10.50 -6.20
C PHE A 188 -5.46 -9.49 -7.36
N SER A 189 -4.46 -9.44 -8.24
CA SER A 189 -4.45 -8.44 -9.32
C SER A 189 -5.47 -8.70 -10.45
N ASN A 190 -6.05 -9.90 -10.56
CA ASN A 190 -6.95 -10.28 -11.65
C ASN A 190 -6.41 -9.91 -13.07
N MET A 191 -5.08 -9.77 -13.21
CA MET A 191 -4.42 -9.42 -14.47
C MET A 191 -3.89 -10.70 -15.10
N THR A 192 -4.48 -11.10 -16.22
CA THR A 192 -3.90 -12.13 -17.09
C THR A 192 -2.60 -11.61 -17.69
N ARG A 193 -1.48 -12.24 -17.34
CA ARG A 193 -0.19 -11.99 -17.99
C ARG A 193 0.06 -13.11 -18.98
N PRO A 194 -0.08 -12.87 -20.30
CA PRO A 194 0.29 -13.88 -21.26
C PRO A 194 1.79 -14.20 -21.10
N PRO A 195 2.20 -15.46 -21.28
CA PRO A 195 3.61 -15.81 -21.28
C PRO A 195 4.37 -14.94 -22.27
N ILE A 196 5.51 -14.39 -21.86
CA ILE A 196 6.36 -13.63 -22.77
C ILE A 196 7.04 -14.64 -23.70
N THR A 197 6.69 -14.59 -24.99
CA THR A 197 7.27 -15.47 -25.98
C THR A 197 8.71 -15.04 -26.30
N PRO A 198 9.60 -15.96 -26.74
CA PRO A 198 10.96 -15.60 -27.16
C PRO A 198 10.98 -14.50 -28.23
N LYS A 199 10.03 -14.54 -29.18
CA LYS A 199 9.88 -13.52 -30.23
C LYS A 199 9.50 -12.16 -29.65
N ALA A 200 8.57 -12.11 -28.69
CA ALA A 200 8.18 -10.88 -28.02
C ALA A 200 9.35 -10.28 -27.22
N TRP A 201 10.15 -11.15 -26.58
CA TRP A 201 11.35 -10.74 -25.86
C TRP A 201 12.39 -10.11 -26.81
N THR A 202 12.76 -10.81 -27.88
CA THR A 202 13.73 -10.30 -28.88
C THR A 202 13.27 -8.97 -29.47
N LYS A 203 11.99 -8.87 -29.84
CA LYS A 203 11.42 -7.62 -30.35
C LYS A 203 11.51 -6.49 -29.33
N CYS A 204 11.12 -6.74 -28.07
CA CYS A 204 11.17 -5.73 -27.01
C CYS A 204 12.59 -5.22 -26.77
N VAL A 205 13.59 -6.11 -26.77
CA VAL A 205 15.00 -5.72 -26.64
C VAL A 205 15.45 -4.86 -27.84
N GLN A 206 15.12 -5.27 -29.07
CA GLN A 206 15.46 -4.51 -30.27
C GLN A 206 14.80 -3.12 -30.30
N ASP A 207 13.50 -3.05 -30.00
CA ASP A 207 12.75 -1.80 -29.91
C ASP A 207 13.32 -0.88 -28.82
N GLY A 208 13.68 -1.45 -27.66
CA GLY A 208 14.33 -0.73 -26.57
C GLY A 208 15.70 -0.17 -26.97
N LEU A 209 16.55 -0.98 -27.60
CA LEU A 209 17.86 -0.54 -28.11
C LEU A 209 17.70 0.60 -29.12
N LYS A 210 16.78 0.45 -30.08
CA LYS A 210 16.51 1.49 -31.08
C LYS A 210 16.08 2.81 -30.42
N ASN A 211 15.12 2.75 -29.49
CA ASN A 211 14.63 3.94 -28.80
C ASN A 211 15.67 4.59 -27.87
N TRP A 212 16.61 3.82 -27.32
CA TRP A 212 17.63 4.32 -26.42
C TRP A 212 18.81 4.95 -27.16
N PHE A 213 19.18 4.40 -28.32
CA PHE A 213 20.34 4.85 -29.09
C PHE A 213 19.99 5.79 -30.25
N GLU A 214 18.73 5.89 -30.66
CA GLU A 214 18.30 6.98 -31.54
C GLU A 214 18.14 8.26 -30.70
N PRO A 215 18.94 9.32 -30.94
CA PRO A 215 18.72 10.60 -30.27
C PRO A 215 17.30 11.03 -30.57
N SER A 216 16.51 11.29 -29.52
CA SER A 216 15.21 11.90 -29.68
C SER A 216 15.44 13.20 -30.46
N LYS A 217 15.04 13.23 -31.73
CA LYS A 217 14.98 14.49 -32.48
C LYS A 217 13.96 15.32 -31.73
N GLY A 218 14.45 16.22 -30.88
CA GLY A 218 13.64 17.04 -30.00
C GLY A 218 12.53 17.71 -30.79
N LYS A 219 11.32 17.14 -30.72
CA LYS A 219 10.11 17.91 -30.87
C LYS A 219 9.67 18.30 -29.47
N ALA A 220 10.44 19.19 -28.86
CA ALA A 220 9.88 20.07 -27.84
C ALA A 220 8.81 20.92 -28.55
N LYS A 221 7.59 20.39 -28.65
CA LYS A 221 6.44 21.25 -28.85
C LYS A 221 6.27 21.98 -27.53
N ALA A 222 6.72 23.23 -27.49
CA ALA A 222 6.32 24.16 -26.46
C ALA A 222 4.80 24.06 -26.27
N PRO A 223 4.27 24.04 -25.05
CA PRO A 223 2.84 24.12 -24.84
C PRO A 223 2.39 25.45 -25.47
N LYS A 224 1.46 25.37 -26.44
CA LYS A 224 0.77 26.57 -26.93
C LYS A 224 0.10 27.19 -25.71
N ALA A 225 0.57 28.36 -25.29
CA ALA A 225 -0.14 29.19 -24.33
C ALA A 225 -1.56 29.38 -24.87
N SER A 226 -2.55 28.94 -24.09
CA SER A 226 -3.93 29.32 -24.32
C SER A 226 -3.99 30.84 -24.16
N GLN A 227 -4.19 31.56 -25.27
CA GLN A 227 -4.61 32.95 -25.22
C GLN A 227 -5.98 32.98 -24.53
N VAL A 228 -5.98 33.29 -23.24
CA VAL A 228 -7.15 33.84 -22.57
C VAL A 228 -7.29 35.25 -23.14
N ALA A 229 -8.32 35.46 -23.96
CA ALA A 229 -8.70 36.78 -24.40
C ALA A 229 -9.02 37.64 -23.18
N SER A 230 -8.12 38.57 -22.86
CA SER A 230 -8.41 39.72 -22.02
C SER A 230 -9.10 40.74 -22.91
N THR A 231 -10.40 40.91 -22.74
CA THR A 231 -11.12 42.10 -23.22
C THR A 231 -11.33 43.00 -22.02
N SER A 232 -10.36 43.87 -21.75
CA SER A 232 -10.56 45.07 -20.94
C SER A 232 -10.33 46.27 -21.85
N GLN A 233 -11.39 46.72 -22.51
CA GLN A 233 -11.43 48.06 -23.09
C GLN A 233 -11.75 49.01 -21.93
N MET A 234 -10.72 49.70 -21.43
CA MET A 234 -10.91 50.97 -20.71
C MET A 234 -11.35 52.01 -21.72
N MET A 235 -12.35 52.83 -21.37
CA MET A 235 -12.30 54.27 -21.68
C MET A 235 -12.85 55.03 -20.47
N LEU A 236 -11.96 55.79 -19.87
CA LEU A 236 -12.27 57.03 -19.18
C LEU A 236 -12.65 58.04 -20.26
N ASP A 237 -13.85 58.60 -20.14
CA ASP A 237 -14.11 60.03 -20.00
C ASP A 237 -15.51 60.21 -19.37
#